data_AF-A0A7S2M9D9-F1
#
_entry.id   AF-A0A7S2M9D9-F1
#
_cell.length_a   1.000
_cell.length_b   1.000
_cell.length_c   1.000
_cell.angle_alpha   90.00
_cell.angle_beta   90.00
_cell.angle_gamma   90.00
#
_symmetry.space_group_name_H-M   'P 1'
#
loop_
_entity.id
_entity.type
_entity.pdbx_description
1 polymer ?
#
loop_
_entity_poly.entity_id
_entity_poly.type
_entity_poly.pdbx_seq_one_letter_code
_entity_poly.pdbx_strand_id
1 'polypeptide(L)'
;PCVKVSYGAGTWTNIPKFPNLLGKTLKVTLDLSAVGCRFVLAFQMVDSDHAGGKYCDGQSGDPCVEVDFMEANEHVWGTTIHAGAVQGGWKGGIAGGYGGDRHGMDGYGVHAGSVDTTVPIDVNWGFPTDGDGNLKHIFVGVYQHGSYTPRATFTVGAGQDLRDVTDALRRGMTP
;
A
#
# COMPACT_ATOMS: atom_id res chain seq x y z
N PRO A 1 16.68 -3.16 8.44
CA PRO A 1 16.90 -1.69 8.43
C PRO A 1 15.57 -0.95 8.56
N CYS A 2 15.32 -0.26 9.68
CA CYS A 2 14.19 0.64 9.83
C CYS A 2 14.62 2.03 9.35
N VAL A 3 13.91 2.60 8.38
CA VAL A 3 14.15 3.97 7.89
C VAL A 3 13.17 4.89 8.59
N LYS A 4 13.66 5.85 9.38
CA LYS A 4 12.81 6.88 10.00
C LYS A 4 12.71 8.06 9.03
N VAL A 5 11.53 8.29 8.47
CA VAL A 5 11.24 9.42 7.59
C VAL A 5 10.59 10.52 8.43
N SER A 6 11.17 11.74 8.42
CA SER A 6 10.60 12.88 9.17
C SER A 6 9.48 13.55 8.37
N TYR A 7 8.57 14.24 9.05
CA TYR A 7 7.56 15.07 8.39
C TYR A 7 8.22 16.08 7.44
N GLY A 8 7.73 16.16 6.20
CA GLY A 8 8.32 17.00 5.15
C GLY A 8 9.60 16.44 4.50
N ALA A 9 10.06 15.25 4.88
CA ALA A 9 11.22 14.59 4.25
C ALA A 9 10.90 13.90 2.91
N GLY A 10 9.77 14.28 2.27
CA GLY A 10 9.42 13.87 0.91
C GLY A 10 10.50 14.36 -0.05
N THR A 11 11.51 13.52 -0.25
CA THR A 11 12.59 13.79 -1.18
C THR A 11 12.79 12.54 -1.99
N TRP A 12 12.16 12.56 -3.17
CA TRP A 12 12.37 11.64 -4.29
C TRP A 12 13.85 11.23 -4.49
N THR A 13 14.76 12.11 -4.09
CA THR A 13 16.21 11.96 -4.23
C THR A 13 16.90 11.13 -3.14
N ASN A 14 16.26 10.89 -1.98
CA ASN A 14 16.91 10.23 -0.83
C ASN A 14 16.23 8.93 -0.38
N ILE A 15 15.08 8.57 -0.96
CA ILE A 15 14.38 7.34 -0.61
C ILE A 15 14.91 6.21 -1.51
N PRO A 16 15.53 5.16 -0.95
CA PRO A 16 16.04 4.07 -1.75
C PRO A 16 14.88 3.33 -2.40
N LYS A 17 15.02 3.08 -3.70
CA LYS A 17 14.12 2.24 -4.48
C LYS A 17 13.93 0.88 -3.81
N PHE A 18 12.70 0.40 -3.71
CA PHE A 18 12.45 -0.97 -3.29
C PHE A 18 12.91 -1.95 -4.40
N PRO A 19 13.61 -3.04 -4.02
CA PRO A 19 13.98 -4.07 -4.98
C PRO A 19 12.74 -4.83 -5.43
N ASN A 20 12.93 -5.85 -6.26
CA ASN A 20 11.84 -6.75 -6.64
C ASN A 20 11.12 -7.32 -5.40
N LEU A 21 9.84 -6.98 -5.23
CA LEU A 21 9.02 -7.42 -4.10
C LEU A 21 8.19 -8.68 -4.37
N LEU A 22 8.17 -9.20 -5.61
CA LEU A 22 7.45 -10.44 -5.94
C LEU A 22 7.93 -11.61 -5.07
N GLY A 23 6.97 -12.32 -4.46
CA GLY A 23 7.23 -13.41 -3.52
C GLY A 23 7.77 -12.96 -2.16
N LYS A 24 7.75 -11.66 -1.85
CA LYS A 24 8.27 -11.09 -0.60
C LYS A 24 7.16 -10.45 0.24
N THR A 25 7.57 -9.96 1.41
CA THR A 25 6.71 -9.22 2.34
C THR A 25 7.43 -7.97 2.81
N LEU A 26 6.80 -6.81 2.64
CA LEU A 26 7.21 -5.55 3.25
C LEU A 26 6.55 -5.45 4.63
N LYS A 27 7.33 -5.11 5.66
CA LYS A 27 6.84 -4.93 7.03
C LYS A 27 7.13 -3.52 7.51
N VAL A 28 6.12 -2.83 8.00
CA VAL A 28 6.24 -1.45 8.51
C VAL A 28 5.42 -1.29 9.78
N THR A 29 5.96 -0.56 10.74
CA THR A 29 5.19 -0.08 11.90
C THR A 29 4.71 1.34 11.61
N LEU A 30 3.42 1.59 11.76
CA LEU A 30 2.79 2.90 11.53
C LEU A 30 2.19 3.41 12.85
N ASP A 31 2.25 4.72 13.05
CA ASP A 31 1.53 5.40 14.12
C ASP A 31 0.56 6.41 13.50
N LEU A 32 -0.73 6.11 13.60
CA LEU A 32 -1.82 6.93 13.05
C LEU A 32 -2.55 7.74 14.13
N SER A 33 -2.12 7.67 15.40
CA SER A 33 -2.81 8.24 16.56
C SER A 33 -2.96 9.77 16.52
N ALA A 34 -2.20 10.44 15.65
CA ALA A 34 -2.26 11.88 15.44
C ALA A 34 -2.78 12.28 14.05
N VAL A 35 -3.20 11.31 13.23
CA VAL A 35 -3.75 11.56 11.89
C VAL A 35 -5.27 11.58 12.00
N GLY A 36 -5.81 12.74 12.36
CA GLY A 36 -7.25 12.92 12.56
C GLY A 36 -8.06 13.02 11.27
N CYS A 37 -9.37 13.27 11.43
CA CYS A 37 -10.29 13.52 10.32
C CYS A 37 -9.75 14.57 9.32
N ARG A 38 -10.02 14.36 8.03
CA ARG A 38 -9.61 15.20 6.88
C ARG A 38 -8.11 15.21 6.56
N PHE A 39 -7.28 14.58 7.38
CA PHE A 39 -5.89 14.32 7.05
C PHE A 39 -5.73 12.91 6.47
N VAL A 40 -4.70 12.75 5.65
CA VAL A 40 -4.28 11.47 5.08
C VAL A 40 -2.77 11.38 5.29
N LEU A 41 -2.33 10.32 5.94
CA LEU A 41 -0.96 9.88 5.83
C LEU A 41 -0.88 8.90 4.65
N ALA A 42 -0.01 9.19 3.71
CA ALA A 42 0.20 8.36 2.53
C ALA A 42 1.57 7.69 2.59
N PHE A 43 1.60 6.41 2.26
CA PHE A 43 2.80 5.65 1.97
C PHE A 43 2.50 4.82 0.74
N GLN A 44 3.28 5.05 -0.31
CA GLN A 44 3.01 4.52 -1.64
C GLN A 44 4.32 4.07 -2.28
N MET A 45 4.24 3.51 -3.47
CA MET A 45 5.38 3.37 -4.36
C MET A 45 4.94 3.46 -5.82
N VAL A 46 5.82 4.00 -6.66
CA VAL A 46 5.56 4.28 -8.08
C VAL A 46 6.65 3.70 -8.98
N ASP A 47 6.28 3.29 -10.19
CA ASP A 47 7.19 2.80 -11.22
C ASP A 47 7.82 3.96 -12.00
N SER A 48 8.62 4.77 -11.31
CA SER A 48 9.26 5.93 -11.93
C SER A 48 10.27 5.62 -13.02
N ASP A 49 10.78 4.40 -13.10
CA ASP A 49 11.63 3.98 -14.21
C ASP A 49 10.88 4.08 -15.54
N HIS A 50 9.55 3.88 -15.52
CA HIS A 50 8.68 4.14 -16.66
C HIS A 50 8.78 5.60 -17.15
N ALA A 51 8.87 6.54 -16.20
CA ALA A 51 8.99 7.98 -16.45
C ALA A 51 10.46 8.46 -16.51
N GLY A 52 11.42 7.57 -16.78
CA GLY A 52 12.85 7.91 -16.87
C GLY A 52 13.44 8.42 -15.54
N GLY A 53 12.95 7.88 -14.42
CA GLY A 53 13.38 8.23 -13.06
C GLY A 53 12.70 9.47 -12.48
N LYS A 54 11.71 10.05 -13.17
CA LYS A 54 10.89 11.15 -12.65
C LYS A 54 9.70 10.60 -11.87
N TYR A 55 9.18 11.41 -10.95
CA TYR A 55 7.92 11.08 -10.30
C TYR A 55 6.78 11.02 -11.33
N CYS A 56 5.96 9.99 -11.17
CA CYS A 56 4.71 9.74 -11.89
C CYS A 56 3.80 8.98 -10.92
N ASP A 57 2.50 9.11 -11.10
CA ASP A 57 1.47 8.40 -10.34
C ASP A 57 0.26 8.13 -11.24
N GLY A 58 -0.79 7.50 -10.71
CA GLY A 58 -2.02 7.20 -11.44
C GLY A 58 -2.78 8.44 -11.92
N GLN A 59 -2.46 9.64 -11.40
CA GLN A 59 -3.09 10.91 -11.76
C GLN A 59 -2.29 11.73 -12.77
N SER A 60 -1.05 11.32 -13.04
CA SER A 60 -0.15 11.99 -13.95
C SER A 60 -0.66 11.95 -15.41
N GLY A 61 -0.23 12.93 -16.21
CA GLY A 61 -0.58 12.97 -17.64
C GLY A 61 -0.01 11.80 -18.44
N ASP A 62 1.14 11.29 -17.99
CA ASP A 62 1.76 10.03 -18.42
C ASP A 62 1.86 9.13 -17.18
N PRO A 63 0.80 8.35 -16.88
CA PRO A 63 0.70 7.63 -15.61
C PRO A 63 1.62 6.42 -15.59
N CYS A 64 2.08 6.05 -14.40
CA CYS A 64 2.82 4.82 -14.16
C CYS A 64 2.14 3.99 -13.08
N VAL A 65 2.58 2.73 -12.93
CA VAL A 65 2.04 1.86 -11.87
C VAL A 65 2.31 2.50 -10.52
N GLU A 66 1.25 2.61 -9.73
CA GLU A 66 1.27 3.13 -8.37
C GLU A 66 0.60 2.10 -7.46
N VAL A 67 1.25 1.86 -6.32
CA VAL A 67 0.71 1.04 -5.24
C VAL A 67 0.69 1.91 -4.00
N ASP A 68 -0.51 2.31 -3.59
CA ASP A 68 -0.73 2.94 -2.30
C ASP A 68 -0.75 1.84 -1.25
N PHE A 69 0.36 1.66 -0.54
CA PHE A 69 0.39 0.76 0.60
C PHE A 69 -0.67 1.18 1.62
N MET A 70 -0.75 2.48 1.87
CA MET A 70 -1.82 3.09 2.65
C MET A 70 -2.03 4.56 2.28
N GLU A 71 -3.29 4.92 2.08
CA GLU A 71 -3.83 6.26 2.32
C GLU A 71 -4.77 6.14 3.52
N ALA A 72 -4.31 6.56 4.69
CA ALA A 72 -4.99 6.25 5.94
C ALA A 72 -4.97 7.40 6.95
N ASN A 73 -5.92 7.33 7.87
CA ASN A 73 -5.97 8.13 9.09
C ASN A 73 -6.55 7.27 10.23
N GLU A 74 -6.82 7.85 11.39
CA GLU A 74 -7.32 7.11 12.54
C GLU A 74 -8.73 6.49 12.34
N HIS A 75 -9.42 6.78 11.23
CA HIS A 75 -10.80 6.35 10.96
C HIS A 75 -11.00 5.58 9.65
N VAL A 76 -10.12 5.76 8.66
CA VAL A 76 -10.22 5.09 7.35
C VAL A 76 -8.88 4.56 6.89
N TRP A 77 -8.93 3.51 6.08
CA TRP A 77 -7.77 2.86 5.48
C TRP A 77 -8.05 2.52 4.02
N GLY A 78 -7.17 2.94 3.12
CA GLY A 78 -7.15 2.47 1.73
C GLY A 78 -5.79 1.91 1.36
N THR A 79 -5.74 0.66 0.90
CA THR A 79 -4.63 0.15 0.07
C THR A 79 -5.16 0.07 -1.35
N THR A 80 -4.46 0.69 -2.30
CA THR A 80 -4.96 0.85 -3.68
C THR A 80 -3.89 0.44 -4.70
N ILE A 81 -4.33 -0.21 -5.79
CA ILE A 81 -3.51 -0.47 -6.96
C ILE A 81 -4.01 0.41 -8.10
N HIS A 82 -3.12 1.25 -8.63
CA HIS A 82 -3.35 2.08 -9.81
C HIS A 82 -2.56 1.51 -10.99
N ALA A 83 -3.29 0.98 -11.98
CA ALA A 83 -2.73 0.38 -13.18
C ALA A 83 -3.73 0.46 -14.35
N GLY A 84 -3.26 0.37 -15.59
CA GLY A 84 -4.13 0.49 -16.76
C GLY A 84 -5.20 -0.61 -16.86
N ALA A 85 -4.85 -1.83 -16.45
CA ALA A 85 -5.68 -3.03 -16.64
C ALA A 85 -6.56 -3.42 -15.43
N VAL A 86 -6.50 -2.68 -14.31
CA VAL A 86 -7.39 -2.93 -13.15
C VAL A 86 -8.74 -2.22 -13.32
N GLN A 87 -9.78 -2.69 -12.63
CA GLN A 87 -11.17 -2.22 -12.79
C GLN A 87 -11.37 -0.70 -12.77
N GLY A 88 -10.62 0.06 -11.95
CA GLY A 88 -10.68 1.53 -11.92
C GLY A 88 -9.60 2.25 -12.73
N GLY A 89 -8.75 1.52 -13.45
CA GLY A 89 -7.67 2.07 -14.26
C GLY A 89 -6.66 2.90 -13.44
N TRP A 90 -5.94 3.78 -14.14
CA TRP A 90 -4.95 4.68 -13.53
C TRP A 90 -5.53 5.62 -12.47
N LYS A 91 -6.70 6.22 -12.72
CA LYS A 91 -7.23 7.26 -11.82
C LYS A 91 -8.08 6.73 -10.67
N GLY A 92 -8.83 5.66 -10.89
CA GLY A 92 -9.73 5.09 -9.90
C GLY A 92 -9.11 3.94 -9.12
N GLY A 93 -8.19 3.19 -9.73
CA GLY A 93 -7.54 2.04 -9.13
C GLY A 93 -8.51 0.95 -8.65
N ILE A 94 -7.98 -0.02 -7.92
CA ILE A 94 -8.77 -0.98 -7.14
C ILE A 94 -8.30 -0.93 -5.70
N ALA A 95 -9.23 -0.73 -4.76
CA ALA A 95 -8.92 -0.48 -3.35
C ALA A 95 -9.53 -1.52 -2.41
N GLY A 96 -8.88 -1.74 -1.27
CA GLY A 96 -9.39 -2.51 -0.13
C GLY A 96 -9.06 -1.83 1.20
N GLY A 97 -9.61 -2.33 2.31
CA GLY A 97 -9.38 -1.76 3.65
C GLY A 97 -10.67 -1.43 4.38
N TYR A 98 -10.82 -0.19 4.85
CA TYR A 98 -11.96 0.24 5.65
C TYR A 98 -12.40 1.68 5.35
N GLY A 99 -13.72 1.86 5.24
CA GLY A 99 -14.36 3.14 4.94
C GLY A 99 -14.74 3.30 3.46
N GLY A 100 -15.90 3.91 3.21
CA GLY A 100 -16.53 3.92 1.88
C GLY A 100 -16.97 2.52 1.48
N ASP A 101 -16.72 2.14 0.23
CA ASP A 101 -17.03 0.81 -0.32
C ASP A 101 -15.90 -0.22 -0.09
N ARG A 102 -14.93 0.10 0.76
CA ARG A 102 -13.78 -0.78 1.06
C ARG A 102 -14.13 -1.77 2.16
N HIS A 103 -13.56 -2.98 2.06
CA HIS A 103 -13.79 -4.07 2.99
C HIS A 103 -12.48 -4.74 3.44
N GLY A 104 -12.52 -5.38 4.61
CA GLY A 104 -11.45 -6.24 5.10
C GLY A 104 -10.74 -5.81 6.39
N MET A 105 -11.12 -4.66 6.95
CA MET A 105 -10.68 -4.24 8.29
C MET A 105 -11.85 -3.79 9.17
N ASP A 106 -12.90 -4.61 9.25
CA ASP A 106 -14.04 -4.33 10.15
C ASP A 106 -13.55 -4.18 11.59
N GLY A 107 -14.01 -3.11 12.27
CA GLY A 107 -13.52 -2.75 13.60
C GLY A 107 -12.15 -2.06 13.60
N TYR A 108 -11.79 -1.38 12.52
CA TYR A 108 -10.69 -0.42 12.46
C TYR A 108 -11.12 0.95 13.00
N GLY A 109 -10.29 1.55 13.86
CA GLY A 109 -10.39 2.95 14.23
C GLY A 109 -10.04 3.24 15.68
N VAL A 110 -10.37 4.46 16.12
CA VAL A 110 -10.07 4.96 17.46
C VAL A 110 -10.75 4.07 18.52
N HIS A 111 -9.95 3.44 19.39
CA HIS A 111 -10.43 2.52 20.44
C HIS A 111 -11.23 1.33 19.92
N ALA A 112 -11.06 0.97 18.65
CA ALA A 112 -11.80 -0.12 18.05
C ALA A 112 -11.25 -1.49 18.49
N GLY A 113 -12.13 -2.50 18.56
CA GLY A 113 -11.79 -3.80 19.11
C GLY A 113 -10.90 -4.68 18.23
N SER A 114 -10.83 -4.41 16.91
CA SER A 114 -10.00 -5.18 15.98
C SER A 114 -8.65 -4.49 15.79
N VAL A 115 -8.65 -3.27 15.24
CA VAL A 115 -7.45 -2.46 15.04
C VAL A 115 -7.66 -1.10 15.70
N ASP A 116 -7.01 -0.88 16.84
CA ASP A 116 -7.08 0.37 17.60
C ASP A 116 -6.03 1.37 17.09
N THR A 117 -6.47 2.41 16.39
CA THR A 117 -5.56 3.40 15.78
C THR A 117 -4.96 4.39 16.79
N THR A 118 -5.32 4.31 18.07
CA THR A 118 -4.73 5.16 19.13
C THR A 118 -3.34 4.70 19.58
N VAL A 119 -2.88 3.56 19.08
CA VAL A 119 -1.54 3.02 19.31
C VAL A 119 -0.92 2.53 18.01
N PRO A 120 0.42 2.36 17.94
CA PRO A 120 1.08 1.87 16.72
C PRO A 120 0.54 0.51 16.23
N ILE A 121 0.52 0.36 14.91
CA ILE A 121 0.12 -0.86 14.20
C ILE A 121 1.28 -1.40 13.40
N ASP A 122 1.43 -2.72 13.35
CA ASP A 122 2.39 -3.39 12.46
C ASP A 122 1.64 -3.88 11.22
N VAL A 123 2.13 -3.55 10.04
CA VAL A 123 1.48 -3.88 8.77
C VAL A 123 2.44 -4.65 7.88
N ASN A 124 1.94 -5.78 7.37
CA ASN A 124 2.63 -6.61 6.40
C ASN A 124 1.90 -6.52 5.06
N TRP A 125 2.60 -6.05 4.02
CA TRP A 125 2.16 -6.17 2.63
C TRP A 125 2.90 -7.33 1.95
N GLY A 126 2.17 -8.38 1.63
CA GLY A 126 2.66 -9.55 0.92
C GLY A 126 2.37 -9.48 -0.58
N PHE A 127 3.31 -9.98 -1.38
CA PHE A 127 3.22 -10.00 -2.84
C PHE A 127 3.29 -11.44 -3.38
N PRO A 128 2.29 -12.29 -3.06
CA PRO A 128 2.31 -13.68 -3.49
C PRO A 128 2.27 -13.80 -5.02
N THR A 129 3.02 -14.76 -5.55
CA THR A 129 3.06 -15.06 -6.98
C THR A 129 2.31 -16.35 -7.33
N ASP A 130 1.87 -16.46 -8.58
CA ASP A 130 1.39 -17.71 -9.16
C ASP A 130 2.57 -18.62 -9.60
N GLY A 131 2.26 -19.71 -10.30
CA GLY A 131 3.26 -20.66 -10.79
C GLY A 131 4.19 -20.10 -11.87
N ASP A 132 3.78 -19.02 -12.53
CA ASP A 132 4.56 -18.33 -13.57
C ASP A 132 5.35 -17.14 -13.02
N GLY A 133 5.26 -16.89 -11.71
CA GLY A 133 5.95 -15.79 -11.04
C GLY A 133 5.26 -14.43 -11.24
N ASN A 134 3.97 -14.41 -11.59
CA ASN A 134 3.18 -13.18 -11.69
C ASN A 134 2.46 -12.87 -10.38
N LEU A 135 2.24 -11.59 -10.09
CA LEU A 135 1.53 -11.17 -8.88
C LEU A 135 0.08 -11.67 -8.90
N LYS A 136 -0.36 -12.30 -7.81
CA LYS A 136 -1.75 -12.75 -7.66
C LYS A 136 -2.69 -11.68 -7.10
N HIS A 137 -2.17 -10.89 -6.16
CA HIS A 137 -2.83 -9.81 -5.43
C HIS A 137 -1.80 -9.21 -4.47
N ILE A 138 -2.11 -8.06 -3.89
CA ILE A 138 -1.44 -7.57 -2.68
C ILE A 138 -2.22 -8.11 -1.48
N PHE A 139 -1.54 -8.84 -0.59
CA PHE A 139 -2.09 -9.25 0.69
C PHE A 139 -1.72 -8.22 1.76
N VAL A 140 -2.68 -7.83 2.59
CA VAL A 140 -2.46 -6.93 3.72
C VAL A 140 -2.83 -7.67 5.00
N GLY A 141 -1.89 -7.70 5.95
CA GLY A 141 -2.14 -8.18 7.31
C GLY A 141 -1.76 -7.11 8.32
N VAL A 142 -2.68 -6.77 9.21
CA VAL A 142 -2.46 -5.79 10.28
C VAL A 142 -2.37 -6.50 11.61
N TYR A 143 -1.36 -6.16 12.40
CA TYR A 143 -0.99 -6.76 13.67
C TYR A 143 -0.86 -5.67 14.73
N GLN A 144 -1.19 -6.01 15.97
CA GLN A 144 -1.05 -5.10 17.11
C GLN A 144 -0.74 -5.86 18.39
N HIS A 145 -0.17 -5.15 19.35
CA HIS A 145 0.13 -5.65 20.70
C HIS A 145 1.11 -6.84 20.72
N GLY A 146 2.06 -6.88 19.77
CA GLY A 146 3.03 -7.98 19.65
C GLY A 146 2.43 -9.33 19.25
N SER A 147 1.18 -9.34 18.76
CA SER A 147 0.53 -10.56 18.26
C SER A 147 1.14 -11.05 16.95
N TYR A 148 1.34 -12.37 16.83
CA TYR A 148 1.69 -13.02 15.56
C TYR A 148 0.47 -13.36 14.69
N THR A 149 -0.74 -13.23 15.25
CA THR A 149 -1.99 -13.37 14.51
C THR A 149 -2.48 -12.00 14.07
N PRO A 150 -2.84 -11.82 12.79
CA PRO A 150 -3.35 -10.55 12.32
C PRO A 150 -4.71 -10.24 12.95
N ARG A 151 -4.92 -8.97 13.27
CA ARG A 151 -6.20 -8.40 13.71
C ARG A 151 -7.17 -8.21 12.55
N ALA A 152 -6.63 -7.83 11.40
CA ALA A 152 -7.37 -7.72 10.16
C ALA A 152 -6.53 -8.21 8.98
N THR A 153 -7.19 -8.76 7.97
CA THR A 153 -6.55 -9.21 6.73
C THR A 153 -7.45 -8.96 5.54
N PHE A 154 -6.86 -8.55 4.42
CA PHE A 154 -7.57 -8.41 3.16
C PHE A 154 -6.62 -8.52 1.97
N THR A 155 -7.18 -8.61 0.77
CA THR A 155 -6.42 -8.66 -0.47
C THR A 155 -6.93 -7.61 -1.45
N VAL A 156 -6.02 -7.07 -2.27
CA VAL A 156 -6.32 -6.08 -3.30
C VAL A 156 -5.82 -6.60 -4.64
N GLY A 157 -6.64 -6.47 -5.69
CA GLY A 157 -6.29 -6.92 -7.04
C GLY A 157 -6.54 -8.40 -7.34
N ALA A 158 -7.11 -9.18 -6.41
CA ALA A 158 -7.42 -10.58 -6.66
C ALA A 158 -8.37 -10.73 -7.85
N GLY A 159 -7.99 -11.56 -8.83
CA GLY A 159 -8.77 -11.78 -10.06
C GLY A 159 -8.69 -10.64 -11.09
N GLN A 160 -7.89 -9.60 -10.84
CA GLN A 160 -7.61 -8.55 -11.81
C GLN A 160 -6.44 -8.94 -12.73
N ASP A 161 -6.32 -8.22 -13.85
CA ASP A 161 -5.11 -8.28 -14.67
C ASP A 161 -4.01 -7.43 -14.03
N LEU A 162 -3.04 -8.10 -13.43
CA LEU A 162 -1.93 -7.50 -12.70
C LEU A 162 -0.60 -7.57 -13.48
N ARG A 163 -0.63 -7.68 -14.82
CA ARG A 163 0.59 -7.79 -15.62
C ARG A 163 1.49 -6.55 -15.50
N ASP A 164 0.93 -5.35 -15.70
CA ASP A 164 1.69 -4.09 -15.55
C ASP A 164 2.29 -3.97 -14.14
N VAL A 165 1.51 -4.34 -13.13
CA VAL A 165 1.93 -4.32 -11.72
C VAL A 165 3.03 -5.33 -11.47
N THR A 166 2.92 -6.53 -12.04
CA THR A 166 3.94 -7.58 -11.95
C THR A 166 5.27 -7.10 -12.54
N ASP A 167 5.23 -6.50 -13.73
CA ASP A 167 6.42 -6.02 -14.41
C ASP A 167 7.08 -4.86 -13.67
N ALA A 168 6.29 -3.91 -13.15
CA ALA A 168 6.77 -2.82 -12.29
C ALA A 168 7.43 -3.35 -11.01
N LEU A 169 6.74 -4.23 -10.28
CA LEU A 169 7.31 -4.86 -9.08
C LEU A 169 8.58 -5.64 -9.39
N ARG A 170 8.66 -6.33 -10.54
CA ARG A 170 9.85 -7.09 -10.93
C ARG A 170 11.07 -6.21 -11.18
N ARG A 171 10.87 -5.01 -11.74
CA ARG A 171 11.92 -3.98 -11.87
C ARG A 171 12.28 -3.33 -10.53
N GLY A 172 11.41 -3.44 -9.54
CA GLY A 172 11.41 -2.65 -8.32
C GLY A 172 10.76 -1.29 -8.57
N MET A 173 10.31 -0.64 -7.49
CA MET A 173 9.56 0.63 -7.54
C MET A 173 10.07 1.59 -6.46
N THR A 174 9.83 2.89 -6.66
CA THR A 174 10.32 3.94 -5.75
C THR A 174 9.22 4.31 -4.75
N PRO A 175 9.47 4.25 -3.43
CA PRO A 175 8.50 4.64 -2.41
C PRO A 175 8.44 6.14 -2.12
#